data_AF-A0A936A763-F1
#
_entry.id   AF-A0A936A763-F1
#
_cell.length_a   1.000
_cell.length_b   1.000
_cell.length_c   1.000
_cell.angle_alpha   90.00
_cell.angle_beta   90.00
_cell.angle_gamma   90.00
#
_symmetry.space_group_name_H-M   'P 1'
#
loop_
_entity.id
_entity.type
_entity.pdbx_description
1 polymer ?
#
loop_
_entity_poly.entity_id
_entity_poly.type
_entity_poly.pdbx_seq_one_letter_code
_entity_poly.pdbx_strand_id
1 'polypeptide(L)'
;MYCFWSGEKTFGKLDGVIATNAGYMGGSEVVTIQYDPSKIGLDELIKIGKSQNNADRLFTNENIKNNSIPIKKPSAFKQDAETKYYLYKSDYKYIPMTDMQATKLNAALGNGLKDDSMLSPKQIQYYNSIKDKDKSKLKNQIGKGIVDGW
;
A
#
# COMPACT_ATOMS: atom_id res chain seq x y z
N MET A 1 9.20 2.96 12.26
CA MET A 1 9.37 1.71 11.50
C MET A 1 10.72 1.78 10.79
N TYR A 2 11.31 0.64 10.38
CA TYR A 2 12.60 0.68 9.68
C TYR A 2 12.48 1.16 8.22
N CYS A 3 11.46 0.71 7.49
CA CYS A 3 11.19 1.11 6.10
C CYS A 3 9.68 1.05 5.80
N PHE A 4 9.09 2.13 5.26
CA PHE A 4 7.66 2.14 4.90
C PHE A 4 7.27 1.21 3.75
N TRP A 5 8.18 0.86 2.84
CA TRP A 5 7.87 -0.03 1.72
C TRP A 5 7.68 -1.46 2.22
N SER A 6 8.53 -1.88 3.16
CA SER A 6 8.33 -3.11 3.93
C SER A 6 7.02 -3.07 4.71
N GLY A 7 6.63 -1.91 5.24
CA GLY A 7 5.36 -1.72 5.92
C GLY A 7 4.16 -1.93 4.98
N GLU A 8 4.15 -1.30 3.80
CA GLU A 8 3.10 -1.49 2.78
C GLU A 8 2.98 -2.96 2.38
N LYS A 9 4.10 -3.67 2.22
CA LYS A 9 4.12 -5.12 1.98
C LYS A 9 3.51 -5.91 3.14
N THR A 10 3.90 -5.61 4.37
CA THR A 10 3.42 -6.32 5.58
C THR A 10 1.92 -6.15 5.79
N PHE A 11 1.41 -4.92 5.68
CA PHE A 11 -0.02 -4.64 5.91
C PHE A 11 -0.88 -4.98 4.70
N GLY A 12 -0.37 -4.78 3.48
CA GLY A 12 -1.14 -4.99 2.26
C GLY A 12 -1.64 -6.42 2.09
N LYS A 13 -0.92 -7.43 2.60
CA LYS A 13 -1.34 -8.84 2.52
C LYS A 13 -2.47 -9.24 3.48
N LEU A 14 -2.79 -8.42 4.49
CA LEU A 14 -3.75 -8.79 5.53
C LEU A 14 -5.18 -8.74 5.01
N ASP A 15 -6.01 -9.74 5.31
CA ASP A 15 -7.44 -9.62 5.07
C ASP A 15 -8.02 -8.50 5.95
N GLY A 16 -9.00 -7.77 5.43
CA GLY A 16 -9.52 -6.56 6.04
C GLY A 16 -8.72 -5.28 5.75
N VAL A 17 -7.46 -5.34 5.30
CA VAL A 17 -6.75 -4.14 4.83
C VAL A 17 -7.18 -3.80 3.40
N ILE A 18 -7.71 -2.60 3.23
CA ILE A 18 -8.26 -2.07 1.98
C ILE A 18 -7.19 -1.31 1.20
N ALA A 19 -6.49 -0.38 1.85
CA ALA A 19 -5.47 0.42 1.20
C ALA A 19 -4.29 0.68 2.14
N THR A 20 -3.09 0.73 1.58
CA THR A 20 -1.89 1.22 2.28
C THR A 20 -1.26 2.34 1.48
N ASN A 21 -0.64 3.35 2.10
CA ASN A 21 0.22 4.29 1.37
C ASN A 21 1.46 4.64 2.20
N ALA A 22 2.63 4.42 1.61
CA ALA A 22 3.92 4.86 2.13
C ALA A 22 4.10 6.37 2.00
N GLY A 23 4.69 6.98 3.02
CA GLY A 23 5.06 8.38 2.99
C GLY A 23 5.68 8.85 4.28
N TYR A 24 5.74 10.16 4.42
CA TYR A 24 6.38 10.83 5.54
C TYR A 24 5.34 11.61 6.36
N MET A 25 5.46 11.53 7.67
CA MET A 25 4.68 12.32 8.62
C MET A 25 5.53 12.62 9.85
N GLY A 26 5.61 13.89 10.26
CA GLY A 26 6.33 14.29 11.48
C GLY A 26 7.81 13.89 11.48
N GLY A 27 8.46 13.97 10.31
CA GLY A 27 9.86 13.55 10.13
C GLY A 27 10.09 12.03 10.19
N SER A 28 9.03 11.23 10.23
CA SER A 28 9.10 9.76 10.28
C SER A 28 8.57 9.15 9.00
N GLU A 29 9.10 7.99 8.64
CA GLU A 29 8.47 7.09 7.68
C GLU A 29 7.21 6.47 8.26
N VAL A 30 6.12 6.53 7.50
CA VAL A 30 4.78 6.11 7.91
C VAL A 30 4.08 5.37 6.77
N VAL A 31 3.27 4.38 7.15
CA VAL A 31 2.29 3.75 6.27
C VAL A 31 0.90 4.13 6.79
N THR A 32 0.12 4.81 5.96
CA THR A 32 -1.31 4.97 6.20
C THR A 32 -2.02 3.66 5.90
N ILE A 33 -3.01 3.29 6.70
CA ILE A 33 -3.75 2.03 6.53
C ILE A 33 -5.24 2.36 6.59
N GLN A 34 -5.94 2.06 5.50
CA GLN A 34 -7.39 1.96 5.50
C GLN A 34 -7.78 0.49 5.64
N TYR A 35 -8.64 0.17 6.60
CA TYR A 35 -9.05 -1.20 6.90
C TYR A 35 -10.53 -1.29 7.29
N ASP A 36 -11.07 -2.50 7.16
CA ASP A 36 -12.42 -2.86 7.58
C ASP A 36 -12.39 -3.39 9.03
N PRO A 37 -12.93 -2.64 10.00
CA PRO A 37 -12.90 -3.04 11.41
C PRO A 37 -13.77 -4.27 11.71
N SER A 38 -14.67 -4.69 10.80
CA SER A 38 -15.40 -5.95 10.94
C SER A 38 -14.54 -7.19 10.65
N LYS A 39 -13.40 -7.00 9.98
CA LYS A 39 -12.47 -8.06 9.56
C LYS A 39 -11.15 -8.06 10.33
N ILE A 40 -10.61 -6.88 10.62
CA ILE A 40 -9.34 -6.74 11.35
C ILE A 40 -9.37 -5.56 12.31
N GLY A 41 -8.94 -5.81 13.55
CA GLY A 41 -8.87 -4.78 14.60
C GLY A 41 -7.54 -4.01 14.60
N LEU A 42 -7.56 -2.81 15.18
CA LEU A 42 -6.36 -1.99 15.37
C LEU A 42 -5.28 -2.70 16.20
N ASP A 43 -5.67 -3.40 17.27
CA ASP A 43 -4.72 -4.14 18.12
C ASP A 43 -3.99 -5.24 17.35
N GLU A 44 -4.68 -5.89 16.41
CA GLU A 44 -4.09 -6.90 15.55
C GLU A 44 -3.12 -6.28 14.54
N LEU A 45 -3.49 -5.15 13.91
CA LEU A 45 -2.58 -4.39 13.05
C LEU A 45 -1.30 -3.98 13.80
N ILE A 46 -1.44 -3.47 15.03
CA ILE A 46 -0.29 -3.10 15.87
C ILE A 46 0.54 -4.33 16.21
N LYS A 47 -0.08 -5.44 16.61
CA LYS A 47 0.60 -6.70 16.95
C LYS A 47 1.43 -7.23 15.77
N ILE A 48 0.83 -7.30 14.58
CA ILE A 48 1.50 -7.77 13.35
C ILE A 48 2.61 -6.79 12.94
N GLY A 49 2.32 -5.49 12.97
CA GLY A 49 3.30 -4.46 12.64
C GLY A 49 4.52 -4.54 13.55
N LYS A 50 4.33 -4.74 14.87
CA LYS A 50 5.44 -4.91 15.82
C LYS A 50 6.26 -6.16 15.53
N SER A 51 5.60 -7.31 15.29
CA SER A 51 6.31 -8.58 15.07
C SER A 51 7.20 -8.57 13.82
N GLN A 52 6.91 -7.67 12.86
CA GLN A 52 7.67 -7.47 11.63
C GLN A 52 8.56 -6.21 11.65
N ASN A 53 8.68 -5.51 12.79
CA ASN A 53 9.40 -4.23 12.90
C ASN A 53 8.86 -3.11 11.98
N ASN A 54 7.58 -3.19 11.61
CA ASN A 54 6.87 -2.23 10.77
C ASN A 54 5.95 -1.28 11.57
N ALA A 55 5.80 -1.44 12.89
CA ALA A 55 5.05 -0.52 13.74
C ALA A 55 5.80 -0.23 15.05
N ASP A 56 6.28 1.00 15.22
CA ASP A 56 6.97 1.49 16.42
C ASP A 56 6.24 2.64 17.11
N ARG A 57 5.30 3.31 16.43
CA ARG A 57 4.46 4.39 16.94
C ARG A 57 3.20 4.53 16.09
N LEU A 58 2.15 5.08 16.68
CA LEU A 58 0.89 5.40 16.00
C LEU A 58 0.71 6.91 15.91
N PHE A 59 0.32 7.41 14.73
CA PHE A 59 -0.07 8.80 14.53
C PHE A 59 -1.59 8.90 14.45
N THR A 60 -2.24 9.48 15.45
CA THR A 60 -3.70 9.67 15.46
C THR A 60 -4.10 10.79 16.41
N ASN A 61 -5.19 11.49 16.08
CA ASN A 61 -5.86 12.43 16.98
C ASN A 61 -6.96 11.76 17.81
N GLU A 62 -7.30 10.51 17.49
CA GLU A 62 -8.33 9.77 18.19
C GLU A 62 -7.86 9.36 19.58
N ASN A 63 -8.78 9.39 20.54
CA ASN A 63 -8.50 8.95 21.90
C ASN A 63 -8.58 7.42 21.98
N ILE A 64 -7.54 6.76 21.46
CA ILE A 64 -7.44 5.31 21.42
C ILE A 64 -6.63 4.84 22.62
N LYS A 65 -7.18 3.87 23.37
CA LYS A 65 -6.42 3.16 24.39
C LYS A 65 -5.50 2.15 23.71
N ASN A 66 -4.20 2.41 23.70
CA ASN A 66 -3.19 1.48 23.21
C ASN A 66 -1.95 1.56 24.11
N ASN A 67 -1.57 0.41 24.69
CA ASN A 67 -0.41 0.29 25.58
C ASN A 67 0.80 -0.37 24.86
N SER A 68 0.65 -0.73 23.59
CA SER A 68 1.64 -1.53 22.84
C SER A 68 2.70 -0.68 22.14
N ILE A 69 2.34 0.51 21.65
CA ILE A 69 3.26 1.46 20.99
C ILE A 69 2.91 2.92 21.36
N PRO A 70 3.88 3.85 21.41
CA PRO A 70 3.61 5.26 21.66
C PRO A 70 2.65 5.87 20.64
N ILE A 71 1.73 6.72 21.14
CA ILE A 71 0.86 7.55 20.30
C ILE A 71 1.48 8.93 20.13
N LYS A 72 1.46 9.46 18.91
CA LYS A 72 1.95 10.79 18.54
C LYS A 72 0.84 11.55 17.82
N LYS A 73 0.85 12.88 17.96
CA LYS A 73 -0.06 13.73 17.20
C LYS A 73 0.31 13.64 15.70
N PRO A 74 -0.67 13.42 14.81
CA PRO A 74 -0.43 13.43 13.38
C PRO A 74 -0.04 14.83 12.91
N SER A 75 0.68 14.87 11.80
CA SER A 75 0.98 16.09 11.05
C SER A 75 0.62 15.87 9.59
N ALA A 76 0.91 16.83 8.71
CA ALA A 76 0.64 16.67 7.28
C ALA A 76 1.35 15.42 6.73
N PHE A 77 0.57 14.53 6.13
CA PHE A 77 1.10 13.36 5.42
C PHE A 77 1.60 13.79 4.05
N LYS A 78 2.85 13.44 3.73
CA LYS A 78 3.41 13.59 2.39
C LYS A 78 3.67 12.21 1.83
N GLN A 79 2.86 11.80 0.84
CA GLN A 79 3.03 10.51 0.19
C GLN A 79 4.41 10.41 -0.50
N ASP A 80 5.00 9.23 -0.43
CA ASP A 80 6.22 8.91 -1.15
C ASP A 80 5.96 8.83 -2.66
N ALA A 81 6.93 9.27 -3.47
CA ALA A 81 6.81 9.24 -4.92
C ALA A 81 6.81 7.80 -5.48
N GLU A 82 7.42 6.87 -4.74
CA GLU A 82 7.48 5.44 -5.06
C GLU A 82 6.57 4.60 -4.13
N THR A 83 5.48 5.16 -3.60
CA THR A 83 4.46 4.36 -2.88
C THR A 83 4.04 3.16 -3.71
N LYS A 84 3.74 2.04 -3.03
CA LYS A 84 3.63 0.72 -3.65
C LYS A 84 4.92 0.34 -4.37
N TYR A 85 6.06 0.45 -3.69
CA TYR A 85 7.39 0.29 -4.29
C TYR A 85 7.54 -0.93 -5.19
N TYR A 86 7.08 -2.11 -4.77
CA TYR A 86 7.22 -3.33 -5.56
C TYR A 86 6.37 -3.29 -6.83
N LEU A 87 5.16 -2.73 -6.75
CA LEU A 87 4.32 -2.43 -7.91
C LEU A 87 4.97 -1.36 -8.80
N TYR A 88 5.52 -0.30 -8.21
CA TYR A 88 6.20 0.81 -8.89
C TYR A 88 7.46 0.36 -9.66
N LYS A 89 8.15 -0.68 -9.22
CA LYS A 89 9.29 -1.27 -9.94
C LYS A 89 8.89 -2.29 -11.02
N SER A 90 7.59 -2.50 -11.24
CA SER A 90 7.07 -3.43 -12.24
C SER A 90 6.28 -2.71 -13.35
N ASP A 91 5.97 -3.42 -14.43
CA ASP A 91 5.11 -2.89 -15.50
C ASP A 91 3.65 -2.67 -15.04
N TYR A 92 3.25 -3.27 -13.92
CA TYR A 92 1.91 -3.06 -13.37
C TYR A 92 1.65 -1.61 -12.96
N LYS A 93 2.69 -0.80 -12.73
CA LYS A 93 2.53 0.64 -12.43
C LYS A 93 1.80 1.42 -13.51
N TYR A 94 1.74 0.90 -14.74
CA TYR A 94 1.05 1.55 -15.87
C TYR A 94 -0.42 1.15 -15.98
N ILE A 95 -0.89 0.23 -15.14
CA ILE A 95 -2.24 -0.31 -15.20
C ILE A 95 -3.11 0.46 -14.20
N PRO A 96 -4.22 1.07 -14.65
CA PRO A 96 -5.21 1.66 -13.74
C PRO A 96 -5.78 0.59 -12.82
N MET A 97 -5.77 0.83 -11.52
CA MET A 97 -6.21 -0.13 -10.50
C MET A 97 -7.01 0.58 -9.42
N THR A 98 -7.85 -0.16 -8.71
CA THR A 98 -8.37 0.33 -7.42
C THR A 98 -7.24 0.31 -6.38
N ASP A 99 -7.38 1.08 -5.31
CA ASP A 99 -6.39 1.09 -4.22
C ASP A 99 -6.24 -0.29 -3.58
N MET A 100 -7.33 -1.07 -3.52
CA MET A 100 -7.30 -2.44 -3.01
C MET A 100 -6.48 -3.35 -3.92
N GLN A 101 -6.71 -3.32 -5.24
CA GLN A 101 -5.93 -4.10 -6.19
C GLN A 101 -4.43 -3.74 -6.10
N ALA A 102 -4.11 -2.44 -6.12
CA ALA A 102 -2.73 -1.97 -6.03
C ALA A 102 -2.06 -2.38 -4.70
N THR A 103 -2.80 -2.31 -3.59
CA THR A 103 -2.32 -2.70 -2.27
C THR A 103 -2.02 -4.20 -2.18
N LYS A 104 -2.95 -5.05 -2.64
CA LYS A 104 -2.77 -6.51 -2.64
C LYS A 104 -1.65 -6.93 -3.58
N LEU A 105 -1.62 -6.39 -4.79
CA LEU A 105 -0.60 -6.73 -5.78
C LEU A 105 0.80 -6.25 -5.36
N ASN A 106 0.92 -5.06 -4.78
CA ASN A 106 2.20 -4.59 -4.21
C ASN A 106 2.72 -5.55 -3.12
N ALA A 107 1.84 -6.01 -2.24
CA ALA A 107 2.23 -6.97 -1.20
C ALA A 107 2.61 -8.33 -1.80
N ALA A 108 1.87 -8.83 -2.80
CA ALA A 108 2.20 -10.07 -3.50
C ALA A 108 3.59 -9.99 -4.16
N LEU A 109 3.84 -8.92 -4.93
CA LEU A 109 5.13 -8.68 -5.60
C LEU A 109 6.28 -8.57 -4.59
N GLY A 110 6.06 -7.89 -3.45
CA GLY A 110 7.05 -7.79 -2.37
C GLY A 110 7.36 -9.12 -1.67
N ASN A 111 6.53 -10.15 -1.86
CA ASN A 111 6.77 -11.52 -1.42
C ASN A 111 7.23 -12.44 -2.56
N GLY A 112 7.56 -11.88 -3.74
CA GLY A 112 8.00 -12.65 -4.91
C GLY A 112 6.87 -13.39 -5.63
N LEU A 113 5.61 -13.07 -5.31
CA LEU A 113 4.44 -13.66 -5.96
C LEU A 113 3.94 -12.72 -7.06
N LYS A 114 3.84 -13.25 -8.28
CA LYS A 114 3.13 -12.59 -9.36
C LYS A 114 1.68 -13.09 -9.37
N ASP A 115 0.77 -12.26 -8.88
CA ASP A 115 -0.64 -12.62 -8.73
C ASP A 115 -1.54 -11.76 -9.64
N ASP A 116 -1.76 -12.25 -10.86
CA ASP A 116 -2.67 -11.62 -11.81
C ASP A 116 -4.15 -11.79 -11.39
N SER A 117 -4.48 -12.61 -10.38
CA SER A 117 -5.88 -12.82 -9.97
C SER A 117 -6.53 -11.57 -9.36
N MET A 118 -5.71 -10.60 -8.95
CA MET A 118 -6.17 -9.31 -8.46
C MET A 118 -6.66 -8.39 -9.59
N LEU A 119 -6.33 -8.70 -10.84
CA LEU A 119 -6.67 -7.88 -12.01
C LEU A 119 -7.92 -8.40 -12.71
N SER A 120 -8.75 -7.46 -13.19
CA SER A 120 -9.86 -7.76 -14.09
C SER A 120 -9.37 -8.20 -15.47
N PRO A 121 -10.21 -8.91 -16.25
CA PRO A 121 -9.85 -9.31 -17.62
C PRO A 121 -9.39 -8.14 -18.49
N LYS A 122 -10.01 -6.96 -18.36
CA LYS A 122 -9.63 -5.74 -19.09
C LYS A 122 -8.22 -5.25 -18.69
N GLN A 123 -7.89 -5.27 -17.40
CA GLN A 123 -6.56 -4.90 -16.90
C GLN A 123 -5.49 -5.88 -17.40
N ILE A 124 -5.78 -7.18 -17.40
CA ILE A 124 -4.87 -8.21 -17.93
C ILE A 124 -4.66 -8.01 -19.43
N GLN A 125 -5.72 -7.76 -20.19
CA GLN A 125 -5.62 -7.46 -21.62
C GLN A 125 -4.76 -6.22 -21.88
N TYR A 126 -4.97 -5.15 -21.11
CA TYR A 126 -4.18 -3.93 -21.24
C TYR A 126 -2.71 -4.17 -20.89
N TYR A 127 -2.43 -4.87 -19.78
CA TYR A 127 -1.08 -5.27 -19.39
C TYR A 127 -0.36 -6.06 -20.50
N ASN A 128 -1.04 -7.05 -21.07
CA ASN A 128 -0.49 -7.82 -22.19
C ASN A 128 -0.27 -6.98 -23.46
N SER A 129 -1.06 -5.91 -23.65
CA SER A 129 -0.91 -5.02 -24.80
C SER A 129 0.29 -4.06 -24.70
N ILE A 130 0.83 -3.84 -23.49
CA ILE A 130 1.93 -2.90 -23.22
C ILE A 130 3.25 -3.58 -22.86
N LYS A 131 3.25 -4.86 -22.47
CA LYS A 131 4.44 -5.56 -21.94
C LYS A 131 5.66 -5.50 -22.87
N ASP A 132 5.45 -5.63 -24.18
CA ASP A 132 6.51 -5.70 -25.20
C ASP A 132 6.66 -4.40 -26.01
N LYS A 133 5.96 -3.33 -25.63
CA LYS A 133 5.98 -2.04 -26.34
C LYS A 133 6.96 -1.07 -25.69
N ASP A 134 7.31 -0.01 -26.42
CA ASP A 134 7.96 1.16 -25.83
C ASP A 134 7.06 1.80 -24.77
N LYS A 135 7.60 1.96 -23.56
CA LYS A 135 6.89 2.46 -22.37
C LYS A 135 7.25 3.91 -22.05
N SER A 136 8.08 4.56 -22.87
CA SER A 136 8.55 5.95 -22.67
C SER A 136 7.41 6.97 -22.48
N LYS A 137 6.26 6.72 -23.11
CA LYS A 137 5.07 7.58 -23.04
C LYS A 137 4.07 7.16 -21.96
N LEU A 138 4.24 5.98 -21.34
CA LEU A 138 3.32 5.49 -20.33
C LEU A 138 3.56 6.19 -18.99
N LYS A 139 2.47 6.61 -18.36
CA LYS A 139 2.51 7.30 -17.07
C LYS A 139 2.17 6.32 -15.95
N ASN A 140 2.80 6.51 -14.79
CA ASN A 140 2.42 5.82 -13.56
C ASN A 140 0.92 6.06 -13.26
N GLN A 141 0.19 4.99 -12.96
CA GLN A 141 -1.23 4.96 -12.64
C GLN A 141 -1.51 4.63 -11.16
N ILE A 142 -0.47 4.35 -10.36
CA ILE A 142 -0.64 4.12 -8.92
C ILE A 142 -1.27 5.35 -8.27
N GLY A 143 -2.38 5.14 -7.55
CA GLY A 143 -3.12 6.19 -6.85
C GLY A 143 -3.94 7.11 -7.76
N LYS A 144 -4.00 6.84 -9.07
CA LYS A 144 -4.96 7.50 -9.96
C LYS A 144 -6.27 6.74 -9.91
N GLY A 145 -7.38 7.47 -9.79
CA GLY A 145 -8.71 6.86 -9.80
C GLY A 145 -8.88 5.98 -11.03
N ILE A 146 -9.48 4.80 -10.86
CA ILE A 146 -9.60 3.83 -11.96
C ILE A 146 -10.34 4.41 -13.17
N VAL A 147 -11.24 5.38 -12.97
CA VAL A 147 -11.97 6.09 -14.03
C VAL A 147 -11.06 7.03 -14.81
N ASP A 148 -10.14 7.70 -14.14
CA ASP A 148 -9.24 8.70 -14.74
C ASP A 148 -8.01 8.05 -15.42
N GLY A 149 -7.74 6.78 -15.10
CA GLY A 149 -6.57 6.06 -15.61
C GLY A 149 -6.77 5.37 -16.96
N TRP A 150 -8.02 5.16 -17.39
CA TRP A 150 -8.35 4.52 -18.68
C TRP A 150 -8.31 5.48 -19.86
#